data_AF-A0AAU5F066-F1
#
_entry.id   AF-A0AAU5F066-F1
#
_cell.length_a   1.000
_cell.length_b   1.000
_cell.length_c   1.000
_cell.angle_alpha   90.00
_cell.angle_beta   90.00
_cell.angle_gamma   90.00
#
_symmetry.space_group_name_H-M   'P 1'
#
loop_
_entity.id
_entity.type
_entity.pdbx_description
1 polymer ?
#
loop_
_entity_poly.entity_id
_entity_poly.type
_entity_poly.pdbx_seq_one_letter_code
_entity_poly.pdbx_strand_id
1 'polypeptide(L)' 'MTGLNTILIVLGLFLAGGVYSFIKQEMSKSLITLLAISSALCLVAGVLRLEVWN' A
#
# COMPACT_ATOMS: atom_id res chain seq x y z
N MET A 1 0.88 -9.25 16.38
CA MET A 1 0.87 -8.07 15.47
C MET A 1 1.63 -6.93 16.13
N THR A 2 2.57 -6.28 15.44
CA THR A 2 3.28 -5.10 15.99
C THR A 2 2.67 -3.80 15.47
N GLY A 3 2.97 -2.67 16.13
CA GLY A 3 2.55 -1.35 15.66
C GLY A 3 3.07 -1.01 14.26
N LEU A 4 4.28 -1.46 13.91
CA LEU A 4 4.86 -1.25 12.59
C LEU A 4 4.06 -1.98 11.49
N ASN A 5 3.65 -3.22 11.73
CA ASN A 5 2.89 -4.01 10.76
C ASN A 5 1.54 -3.36 10.47
N THR A 6 0.86 -2.89 11.52
CA THR A 6 -0.42 -2.18 11.40
C THR A 6 -0.26 -0.90 10.58
N ILE A 7 0.77 -0.10 10.85
CA ILE A 7 1.05 1.12 10.08
C ILE A 7 1.27 0.80 8.61
N LEU A 8 2.09 -0.20 8.30
CA LEU A 8 2.38 -0.60 6.91
C LEU A 8 1.13 -1.06 6.18
N ILE A 9 0.26 -1.85 6.82
CA ILE A 9 -0.98 -2.34 6.21
C ILE A 9 -1.97 -1.19 5.98
N VAL A 10 -2.22 -0.36 7.00
CA VAL A 10 -3.16 0.77 6.90
C VAL A 10 -2.68 1.77 5.86
N LEU A 11 -1.38 2.10 5.85
CA LEU A 11 -0.78 2.97 4.84
C LEU A 11 -0.89 2.35 3.45
N GLY A 12 -0.59 1.06 3.30
CA GLY A 12 -0.71 0.35 2.03
C GLY A 12 -2.13 0.43 1.44
N LEU A 13 -3.16 0.22 2.27
CA LEU A 13 -4.57 0.35 1.89
C LEU A 13 -4.95 1.79 1.55
N PHE A 14 -4.46 2.76 2.32
CA PHE A 14 -4.65 4.18 2.03
C PHE A 14 -4.06 4.58 0.67
N LEU A 15 -2.84 4.14 0.38
CA LEU A 15 -2.18 4.38 -0.92
C LEU A 15 -2.94 3.71 -2.07
N ALA A 16 -3.52 2.52 -1.86
CA ALA A 16 -4.39 1.88 -2.85
C ALA A 16 -5.65 2.72 -3.16
N GLY A 17 -6.25 3.33 -2.14
CA GLY A 17 -7.30 4.34 -2.31
C GLY A 17 -6.80 5.55 -3.13
N GLY A 18 -5.58 5.99 -2.88
CA GLY A 18 -4.89 7.01 -3.68
C GLY A 18 -4.74 6.63 -5.16
N VAL A 19 -4.35 5.39 -5.45
CA VAL A 19 -4.27 4.86 -6.83
C VAL A 19 -5.61 4.97 -7.53
N TYR A 20 -6.68 4.48 -6.91
CA TYR A 20 -8.03 4.57 -7.47
C TYR A 20 -8.44 6.02 -7.73
N SER A 21 -8.18 6.89 -6.76
CA SER A 21 -8.46 8.33 -6.88
C SER A 21 -7.69 8.98 -8.04
N PHE A 22 -6.41 8.68 -8.19
CA PHE A 22 -5.56 9.24 -9.25
C PHE A 22 -5.92 8.73 -10.65
N ILE A 23 -6.38 7.48 -10.75
CA ILE A 23 -6.96 6.95 -11.99
C ILE A 23 -8.20 7.76 -12.38
N LYS A 24 -9.09 8.07 -11.43
CA LYS A 24 -10.30 8.87 -11.68
C LYS A 24 -10.02 10.33 -11.98
N GLN A 25 -8.90 10.86 -11.54
CA GLN A 25 -8.43 12.23 -11.83
C GLN A 25 -7.57 12.33 -13.10
N GLU A 26 -7.42 11.23 -13.85
CA GLU A 26 -6.62 11.18 -15.09
C GLU A 26 -5.17 11.65 -14.90
N MET A 27 -4.60 11.36 -13.72
CA MET A 27 -3.22 11.70 -13.40
C MET A 27 -2.21 10.95 -14.29
N SER A 28 -0.97 11.42 -14.31
CA SER A 28 0.09 10.79 -15.12
C SER A 28 0.28 9.31 -14.76
N LYS A 29 0.41 8.47 -15.78
CA LYS A 29 0.56 7.02 -15.60
C LYS A 29 1.79 6.67 -14.75
N SER A 30 2.90 7.40 -14.91
CA SER A 30 4.12 7.20 -14.12
C SER A 30 3.88 7.41 -12.62
N LEU A 31 3.11 8.43 -12.25
CA LEU A 31 2.74 8.70 -10.86
C LEU A 31 1.86 7.59 -10.29
N ILE A 32 0.84 7.17 -11.05
CA ILE A 32 -0.06 6.08 -10.66
C ILE A 32 0.72 4.78 -10.47
N THR A 33 1.62 4.44 -11.39
CA THR A 33 2.46 3.23 -11.29
C THR A 33 3.36 3.28 -10.06
N LEU A 34 4.01 4.41 -9.78
CA LEU A 34 4.85 4.55 -8.58
C LEU A 34 4.03 4.39 -7.28
N LEU A 35 2.84 5.01 -7.23
CA LEU A 35 1.95 4.93 -6.08
C LEU A 35 1.45 3.50 -5.86
N ALA A 36 1.10 2.80 -6.94
CA ALA A 36 0.67 1.41 -6.90
C ALA A 36 1.77 0.47 -6.41
N ILE A 37 3.01 0.65 -6.88
CA ILE A 37 4.16 -0.11 -6.40
C ILE A 37 4.38 0.16 -4.90
N SER A 38 4.32 1.42 -4.47
CA SER A 38 4.48 1.78 -3.06
C SER A 38 3.40 1.16 -2.17
N SER A 39 2.14 1.18 -2.62
CA SER A 39 1.03 0.50 -1.94
C SER A 39 1.28 -0.99 -1.80
N ALA A 40 1.67 -1.67 -2.90
CA ALA A 40 1.97 -3.10 -2.88
C ALA A 40 3.13 -3.43 -1.93
N LEU A 41 4.21 -2.64 -1.95
CA LEU A 41 5.35 -2.84 -1.06
C LEU A 41 4.98 -2.70 0.41
N CYS A 42 4.18 -1.68 0.77
CA CYS A 42 3.69 -1.51 2.14
C CYS A 42 2.81 -2.69 2.59
N LEU A 43 1.88 -3.16 1.75
CA LEU A 43 1.02 -4.29 2.08
C LEU A 43 1.81 -5.59 2.23
N VAL A 44 2.69 -5.91 1.27
CA VAL A 44 3.53 -7.10 1.33
C VAL A 44 4.42 -7.07 2.57
N ALA A 45 5.08 -5.93 2.83
CA ALA A 45 5.94 -5.76 4.01
C ALA A 45 5.17 -5.91 5.32
N GLY A 46 3.95 -5.36 5.41
CA GLY A 46 3.10 -5.48 6.59
C GLY A 46 2.60 -6.90 6.82
N VAL A 47 2.16 -7.58 5.76
CA VAL A 47 1.66 -8.97 5.80
C VAL A 47 2.76 -9.96 6.17
N LEU A 48 3.95 -9.84 5.58
CA LEU A 48 5.08 -10.74 5.87
C LEU A 48 5.54 -10.69 7.33
N ARG A 49 5.23 -9.61 8.05
CA ARG A 49 5.58 -9.45 9.48
C ARG A 49 4.50 -9.94 10.44
N LEU A 50 3.37 -10.45 9.95
CA LEU A 50 2.33 -11.02 10.81
C LEU A 50 2.85 -12.29 11.50
N GLU A 51 2.49 -12.50 12.77
CA GLU A 51 2.94 -13.66 13.55
C GLU A 51 2.19 -14.96 13.19
N VAL A 52 1.21 -14.90 12.28
CA VAL A 52 0.43 -16.05 11.82
C VAL A 52 1.24 -17.05 10.98
N TRP A 53 2.43 -16.65 10.53
CA TRP A 53 3.31 -17.47 9.70
C TRP A 53 4.23 -18.39 10.52
N ASN A 54 4.23 -18.25 11.84
CA ASN A 54 5.03 -19.04 12.79
C ASN A 54 4.14 -20.05 13.52
#